data_AF-A0A7S3WW11-F1
#
_entry.id   AF-A0A7S3WW11-F1
#
_cell.length_a   1.000
_cell.length_b   1.000
_cell.length_c   1.000
_cell.angle_alpha   90.00
_cell.angle_beta   90.00
_cell.angle_gamma   90.00
#
_symmetry.space_group_name_H-M   'P 1'
#
loop_
_entity.id
_entity.type
_entity.pdbx_description
1 polymer ?
#
loop_
_entity_poly.entity_id
_entity_poly.type
_entity_poly.pdbx_seq_one_letter_code
_entity_poly.pdbx_strand_id
1 'polypeptide(L)'
;ERQRVDHQKREEEAKKKAEEEAKRKAAEEARSKKSVEEIRRQEQKSTLAIRRVIQKVRLGTPDNFEELQKELKAVLDEELENTGSQKQRMMEESDKGLEQAKA
;
A
#
# COMPACT_ATOMS: atom_id res chain seq x y z
N GLU A 1 54.06 4.81 -25.43
CA GLU A 1 53.59 5.28 -24.11
C GLU A 1 52.25 6.00 -24.16
N ARG A 2 52.10 7.10 -24.93
CA ARG A 2 50.82 7.85 -25.07
C ARG A 2 49.58 7.00 -25.38
N GLN A 3 49.67 6.05 -26.33
CA GLN A 3 48.53 5.20 -26.69
C GLN A 3 48.06 4.28 -25.55
N ARG A 4 48.97 3.84 -24.65
CA ARG A 4 48.59 3.02 -23.49
C ARG A 4 47.89 3.87 -22.42
N VAL A 5 48.36 5.10 -22.21
CA VAL A 5 47.74 6.06 -21.27
C VAL A 5 46.35 6.47 -21.76
N ASP A 6 46.17 6.74 -23.05
CA ASP A 6 44.87 7.10 -23.61
C ASP A 6 43.88 5.92 -23.59
N HIS A 7 44.36 4.69 -23.83
CA HIS A 7 43.53 3.49 -23.71
C HIS A 7 43.06 3.27 -22.27
N GLN A 8 43.99 3.35 -21.30
CA GLN A 8 43.66 3.22 -19.87
C GLN A 8 42.66 4.28 -19.40
N LYS A 9 42.81 5.55 -19.84
CA LYS A 9 41.84 6.61 -19.51
C LYS A 9 40.45 6.32 -20.05
N ARG A 10 40.34 5.83 -21.29
CA ARG A 10 39.04 5.48 -21.89
C ARG A 10 38.38 4.31 -21.18
N GLU A 11 39.16 3.29 -20.79
CA GLU A 11 38.64 2.16 -20.03
C GLU A 11 38.18 2.57 -18.62
N GLU A 12 38.93 3.44 -17.94
CA GLU A 12 38.56 3.95 -16.63
C GLU A 12 37.29 4.83 -16.69
N GLU A 13 37.20 5.71 -17.69
CA GLU A 13 36.00 6.52 -17.92
C GLU A 13 34.78 5.67 -18.28
N ALA A 14 34.95 4.64 -19.11
CA ALA A 14 33.88 3.70 -19.46
C ALA A 14 33.42 2.92 -18.22
N LYS A 15 34.35 2.45 -17.40
CA LYS A 15 34.05 1.73 -16.15
C LYS A 15 33.32 2.62 -15.14
N LYS A 16 33.78 3.87 -14.97
CA LYS A 16 33.11 4.87 -14.11
C LYS A 16 31.69 5.17 -14.57
N LYS A 17 31.48 5.35 -15.89
CA LYS A 17 30.14 5.57 -16.45
C LYS A 17 29.23 4.36 -16.25
N ALA A 18 29.72 3.14 -16.49
CA ALA A 18 28.96 1.91 -16.29
C ALA A 18 28.57 1.70 -14.81
N GLU A 19 29.49 1.99 -13.87
CA GLU A 19 29.21 1.89 -12.44
C GLU A 19 28.19 2.94 -11.98
N GLU A 20 28.29 4.17 -12.46
CA GLU A 20 27.33 5.23 -12.14
C GLU A 20 25.93 4.91 -12.69
N GLU A 21 25.84 4.41 -13.92
CA GLU A 21 24.57 3.99 -14.53
C GLU A 21 23.95 2.80 -13.79
N ALA A 22 24.75 1.79 -13.42
CA ALA A 22 24.29 0.65 -12.63
C ALA A 22 23.77 1.09 -11.25
N LYS A 23 24.48 2.03 -10.60
CA LYS A 23 24.08 2.56 -9.30
C LYS A 23 22.79 3.39 -9.39
N ARG A 24 22.61 4.17 -10.47
CA ARG A 24 21.36 4.91 -10.74
C ARG A 24 20.18 3.96 -10.95
N LYS A 25 20.34 2.95 -11.82
CA LYS A 25 19.29 1.93 -12.06
C LYS A 25 18.93 1.17 -10.79
N ALA A 26 19.92 0.74 -10.01
CA ALA A 26 19.68 0.05 -8.74
C ALA A 26 18.94 0.93 -7.72
N ALA A 27 19.29 2.22 -7.63
CA ALA A 27 18.62 3.17 -6.73
C ALA A 27 17.17 3.43 -7.16
N GLU A 28 16.91 3.56 -8.46
CA GLU A 28 15.57 3.75 -9.01
C GLU A 28 14.67 2.51 -8.79
N GLU A 29 15.19 1.32 -9.09
CA GLU A 29 14.47 0.07 -8.81
C GLU A 29 14.18 -0.11 -7.33
N ALA A 30 15.16 0.17 -6.45
CA ALA A 30 14.96 0.07 -5.01
C ALA A 30 13.90 1.06 -4.52
N ARG A 31 13.84 2.27 -5.10
CA ARG A 31 12.81 3.26 -4.78
C ARG A 31 11.42 2.83 -5.25
N SER A 32 11.32 2.29 -6.46
CA SER A 32 10.07 1.77 -7.03
C SER A 32 9.55 0.57 -6.23
N LYS A 33 10.43 -0.39 -5.88
CA LYS A 33 10.06 -1.55 -5.04
C LYS A 33 9.54 -1.12 -3.67
N LYS A 34 10.22 -0.16 -3.02
CA LYS A 34 9.78 0.38 -1.72
C LYS A 34 8.42 1.07 -1.79
N SER A 35 8.15 1.88 -2.82
CA SER A 35 6.86 2.57 -2.93
C SER A 35 5.71 1.58 -3.16
N VAL A 36 5.92 0.55 -3.98
CA VAL A 36 4.90 -0.49 -4.22
C VAL A 36 4.61 -1.30 -2.95
N GLU A 37 5.65 -1.65 -2.20
CA GLU A 37 5.50 -2.37 -0.93
C GLU A 37 4.77 -1.52 0.12
N GLU A 38 5.09 -0.23 0.20
CA GLU A 38 4.44 0.71 1.12
C GLU A 38 2.95 0.88 0.80
N ILE A 39 2.60 1.04 -0.48
CA ILE A 39 1.19 1.09 -0.93
C ILE A 39 0.47 -0.20 -0.54
N ARG A 40 1.04 -1.36 -0.86
CA ARG A 40 0.43 -2.66 -0.51
C ARG A 40 0.25 -2.83 1.00
N ARG A 41 1.22 -2.39 1.79
CA ARG A 41 1.15 -2.46 3.25
C ARG A 41 0.05 -1.54 3.79
N GLN A 42 -0.09 -0.35 3.23
CA GLN A 42 -1.16 0.58 3.58
C GLN A 42 -2.54 0.00 3.21
N GLU A 43 -2.70 -0.51 1.99
CA GLU A 43 -3.94 -1.16 1.54
C GLU A 43 -4.36 -2.30 2.47
N GLN A 44 -3.41 -3.16 2.86
CA GLN A 44 -3.66 -4.27 3.78
C GLN A 44 -4.06 -3.77 5.17
N LYS A 45 -3.36 -2.77 5.70
CA LYS A 45 -3.66 -2.19 7.02
C LYS A 45 -5.08 -1.62 7.05
N SER A 46 -5.42 -0.80 6.07
CA SER A 46 -6.74 -0.14 5.95
C SER A 46 -7.86 -1.16 5.76
N THR A 47 -7.64 -2.17 4.91
CA THR A 47 -8.60 -3.27 4.70
C THR A 47 -8.86 -4.04 5.99
N LEU A 48 -7.81 -4.34 6.77
CA LEU A 48 -7.95 -5.04 8.05
C LEU A 48 -8.66 -4.20 9.11
N ALA A 49 -8.43 -2.88 9.13
CA ALA A 49 -9.11 -1.97 10.04
C ALA A 49 -10.64 -2.00 9.79
N ILE A 50 -11.06 -1.82 8.53
CA ILE A 50 -12.47 -1.87 8.15
C ILE A 50 -13.09 -3.24 8.48
N ARG A 51 -12.44 -4.35 8.09
CA ARG A 51 -12.96 -5.71 8.36
C ARG A 51 -13.18 -6.02 9.83
N ARG A 52 -12.32 -5.52 10.72
CA ARG A 52 -12.50 -5.71 12.17
C ARG A 52 -13.79 -5.07 12.64
N VAL A 53 -14.10 -3.86 12.19
CA VAL A 53 -15.34 -3.18 12.58
C VAL A 53 -16.56 -3.82 11.94
N ILE A 54 -16.49 -4.26 10.68
CA ILE A 54 -17.56 -5.04 10.05
C ILE A 54 -17.86 -6.30 10.88
N GLN A 55 -16.83 -7.00 11.34
CA GLN A 55 -17.03 -8.18 12.19
C GLN A 55 -17.70 -7.83 13.52
N LYS A 56 -17.33 -6.71 14.15
CA LYS A 56 -18.02 -6.23 15.36
C LYS A 56 -19.49 -5.94 15.07
N VAL A 57 -19.79 -5.20 14.00
CA VAL A 57 -21.17 -4.86 13.59
C VAL A 57 -22.00 -6.12 13.44
N ARG A 58 -21.49 -7.14 12.71
CA ARG A 58 -22.21 -8.41 12.50
C ARG A 58 -22.53 -9.18 13.78
N LEU A 59 -21.74 -8.98 14.83
CA LEU A 59 -21.91 -9.60 16.14
C LEU A 59 -22.55 -8.65 17.16
N GLY A 60 -22.95 -7.45 16.73
CA GLY A 60 -23.57 -6.43 17.55
C GLY A 60 -24.96 -6.86 18.03
N THR A 61 -25.38 -6.27 19.13
CA THR A 61 -26.74 -6.39 19.66
C THR A 61 -27.51 -5.10 19.37
N PRO A 62 -28.84 -5.09 19.47
CA PRO A 62 -29.62 -3.87 19.30
C PRO A 62 -29.17 -2.71 20.19
N ASP A 63 -28.70 -3.00 21.41
CA ASP A 63 -28.26 -2.00 22.38
C ASP A 63 -26.98 -1.27 21.95
N ASN A 64 -26.09 -1.91 21.18
CA ASN A 64 -24.81 -1.33 20.75
C ASN A 64 -24.73 -1.10 19.24
N PHE A 65 -25.77 -1.45 18.48
CA PHE A 65 -25.77 -1.36 17.03
C PHE A 65 -25.52 0.07 16.52
N GLU A 66 -26.15 1.08 17.13
CA GLU A 66 -25.98 2.47 16.71
C GLU A 66 -24.53 2.96 16.90
N GLU A 67 -23.87 2.54 17.98
CA GLU A 67 -22.47 2.86 18.24
C GLU A 67 -21.56 2.17 17.22
N LEU A 68 -21.77 0.87 16.98
CA LEU A 68 -21.00 0.10 16.00
C LEU A 68 -21.19 0.60 14.57
N GLN A 69 -22.38 1.07 14.20
CA GLN A 69 -22.65 1.71 12.92
C GLN A 69 -21.86 3.03 12.77
N LYS A 70 -21.78 3.84 13.84
CA LYS A 70 -20.97 5.06 13.84
C LYS A 70 -19.48 4.75 13.75
N GLU A 71 -18.99 3.73 14.46
CA GLU A 71 -17.61 3.26 14.38
C GLU A 71 -17.28 2.81 12.95
N LEU A 72 -18.15 2.01 12.32
CA LEU A 72 -17.96 1.55 10.95
C LEU A 72 -17.89 2.71 9.97
N LYS A 73 -18.81 3.67 10.09
CA LYS A 73 -18.81 4.88 9.27
C LYS A 73 -17.52 5.68 9.43
N ALA A 74 -17.05 5.89 10.67
CA ALA A 74 -15.83 6.62 10.93
C ALA A 74 -14.60 5.94 10.30
N VAL A 75 -14.48 4.61 10.45
CA VAL A 75 -13.36 3.85 9.87
C VAL A 75 -13.43 3.80 8.35
N LEU A 76 -14.63 3.75 7.75
CA LEU A 76 -14.78 3.89 6.30
C LEU A 76 -14.35 5.29 5.82
N ASP A 77 -14.80 6.35 6.50
CA ASP A 77 -14.45 7.72 6.11
C ASP A 77 -12.92 7.96 6.22
N GLU A 78 -12.22 7.31 7.16
CA GLU A 78 -10.76 7.41 7.34
C GLU A 78 -9.96 6.51 6.39
N GLU A 79 -10.37 5.24 6.22
CA GLU A 79 -9.51 4.21 5.65
C GLU A 79 -9.92 3.74 4.25
N LEU A 80 -11.14 4.05 3.78
CA LEU A 80 -11.67 3.47 2.55
C LEU A 80 -10.84 3.82 1.31
N GLU A 81 -10.40 5.08 1.18
CA GLU A 81 -9.54 5.50 0.07
C GLU A 81 -8.16 4.82 0.09
N ASN A 82 -7.66 4.47 1.28
CA ASN A 82 -6.37 3.81 1.45
C ASN A 82 -6.41 2.33 1.08
N THR A 83 -7.59 1.73 0.88
CA THR A 83 -7.73 0.30 0.52
C THR A 83 -7.45 0.01 -0.95
N GLY A 84 -7.35 1.04 -1.80
CA GLY A 84 -7.03 0.94 -3.22
C GLY A 84 -7.92 -0.07 -3.94
N SER A 85 -7.31 -1.17 -4.43
CA SER A 85 -8.03 -2.21 -5.18
C SER A 85 -9.17 -2.91 -4.41
N GLN A 86 -9.18 -2.83 -3.07
CA GLN A 86 -10.21 -3.47 -2.23
C GLN A 86 -11.40 -2.55 -1.92
N LYS A 87 -11.38 -1.29 -2.36
CA LYS A 87 -12.37 -0.27 -2.00
C LYS A 87 -13.82 -0.72 -2.22
N GLN A 88 -14.14 -1.18 -3.43
CA GLN A 88 -15.49 -1.62 -3.75
C GLN A 88 -15.94 -2.78 -2.87
N ARG A 89 -15.06 -3.76 -2.67
CA ARG A 89 -15.33 -4.91 -1.80
C ARG A 89 -15.57 -4.50 -0.35
N MET A 90 -14.84 -3.51 0.17
CA MET A 90 -15.04 -3.01 1.53
C MET A 90 -16.38 -2.31 1.71
N MET A 91 -16.86 -1.56 0.71
CA MET A 91 -18.21 -0.99 0.73
C MET A 91 -19.26 -2.11 0.78
N GLU A 92 -19.18 -3.08 -0.13
CA GLU A 92 -20.12 -4.20 -0.20
C GLU A 92 -20.13 -5.05 1.09
N GLU A 93 -18.95 -5.34 1.67
CA GLU A 93 -18.84 -6.09 2.92
C GLU A 93 -19.41 -5.31 4.12
N SER A 94 -19.31 -3.98 4.09
CA SER A 94 -19.85 -3.07 5.12
C SER A 94 -21.36 -3.02 5.08
N ASP A 95 -21.94 -2.83 3.90
CA ASP A 95 -23.40 -2.79 3.70
C ASP A 95 -24.02 -4.12 4.15
N LYS A 96 -23.45 -5.26 3.71
CA LYS A 96 -23.88 -6.59 4.14
C LYS A 96 -23.76 -6.80 5.65
N GLY A 97 -22.71 -6.24 6.27
CA GLY A 97 -22.54 -6.31 7.73
C GLY A 97 -23.65 -5.56 8.47
N LEU A 98 -24.01 -4.36 8.00
CA LEU A 98 -25.10 -3.57 8.58
C LEU A 98 -26.47 -4.20 8.36
N GLU A 99 -26.72 -4.83 7.21
CA GLU A 99 -27.96 -5.57 6.95
C GLU A 99 -28.11 -6.76 7.90
N GLN A 100 -27.04 -7.55 8.08
CA GLN A 100 -27.06 -8.73 8.97
C GLN A 100 -27.31 -8.37 10.43
N ALA A 101 -26.80 -7.23 10.89
CA ALA A 101 -26.97 -6.78 12.26
C ALA A 101 -28.36 -6.16 12.54
N LYS A 102 -29.12 -5.82 11.50
CA LYS A 102 -30.49 -5.30 11.59
C LYS A 102 -31.55 -6.41 11.51
N ALA A 103 -31.18 -7.57 10.96
CA ALA A 103 -32.06 -8.72 10.78
C ALA A 103 -32.17 -9.55 12.06
#